data_AF-A0A8T6LPX1-F1
#
_entry.id   AF-A0A8T6LPX1-F1
#
_cell.length_a   1.000
_cell.length_b   1.000
_cell.length_c   1.000
_cell.angle_alpha   90.00
_cell.angle_beta   90.00
_cell.angle_gamma   90.00
#
_symmetry.space_group_name_H-M   'P 1'
#
loop_
_entity.id
_entity.type
_entity.pdbx_description
1 polymer ?
#
loop_
_entity_poly.entity_id
_entity_poly.type
_entity_poly.pdbx_seq_one_letter_code
_entity_poly.pdbx_strand_id
1 'polypeptide(L)'
;MLNYGRAVWPNTDSGAPSVSKHVRRLMQQSNAYNTRRAYKSLLKGFDAWRNGRTANDVSIANYVAHLEKSGKAIATARLALAAIRFRARENDQPRPDGPITAKALEGYGRSSRNQGRGQVLGVGWEQADEMTRLAEREGGLRGLRDAALIAVMSDGLLRISEAAGIEYEDINLTEDGTGRLLVARSKNDQTGRGSMLYLRACTMRRVSAWANVSGIHAGPLFRRVGKGGIVGTASLSVESVRAIVQRWAR
;
A
#
# COMPACT_ATOMS: atom_id res chain seq x y z
N MET A 1 15.74 8.70 -9.95
CA MET A 1 15.68 7.41 -9.24
C MET A 1 16.22 7.62 -7.82
N LEU A 2 15.73 6.92 -6.79
CA LEU A 2 16.54 6.82 -5.57
C LEU A 2 17.84 6.17 -6.02
N ASN A 3 18.95 6.89 -5.98
CA ASN A 3 20.25 6.36 -6.35
C ASN A 3 20.64 5.31 -5.31
N TYR A 4 20.17 4.09 -5.50
CA TYR A 4 20.67 2.88 -4.84
C TYR A 4 22.14 2.58 -5.23
N GLY A 5 22.80 3.47 -5.97
CA GLY A 5 24.17 3.33 -6.46
C GLY A 5 25.20 4.26 -5.82
N ARG A 6 24.85 5.04 -4.77
CA ARG A 6 25.81 5.89 -4.04
C ARG A 6 25.54 5.97 -2.53
N ALA A 7 25.04 4.88 -1.95
CA ALA A 7 25.39 4.62 -0.57
C ALA A 7 26.92 4.49 -0.53
N VAL A 8 27.61 5.32 0.25
CA VAL A 8 29.06 5.27 0.44
C VAL A 8 29.36 4.02 1.27
N TRP A 9 29.18 2.87 0.66
CA TRP A 9 29.83 1.63 1.06
C TRP A 9 30.97 1.45 0.08
N PRO A 10 32.18 1.12 0.57
CA PRO A 10 33.41 1.28 -0.17
C PRO A 10 33.28 0.63 -1.55
N ASN A 11 33.22 1.46 -2.57
CA ASN A 11 33.33 1.01 -3.94
C ASN A 11 34.71 1.44 -4.39
N THR A 12 35.59 0.43 -4.45
CA THR A 12 36.61 0.23 -5.50
C THR A 12 37.42 1.49 -5.80
N ASP A 13 38.46 1.76 -5.02
CA ASP A 13 39.85 1.54 -5.50
C ASP A 13 40.89 1.28 -4.38
N SER A 14 40.48 0.77 -3.22
CA SER A 14 41.38 0.62 -2.06
C SER A 14 41.25 -0.71 -1.30
N GLY A 15 41.24 -1.86 -2.01
CA GLY A 15 41.37 -3.19 -1.39
C GLY A 15 40.28 -3.61 -0.39
N ALA A 16 39.19 -2.85 -0.24
CA ALA A 16 38.10 -3.17 0.67
C ALA A 16 37.17 -4.24 0.06
N PRO A 17 36.63 -5.17 0.87
CA PRO A 17 35.72 -6.21 0.38
C PRO A 17 34.47 -5.58 -0.22
N SER A 18 34.24 -5.82 -1.52
CA SER A 18 33.05 -5.31 -2.21
C SER A 18 31.83 -6.18 -1.93
N VAL A 19 30.71 -5.55 -1.58
CA VAL A 19 29.44 -6.26 -1.34
C VAL A 19 28.91 -6.81 -2.68
N SER A 20 28.65 -8.11 -2.74
CA SER A 20 28.16 -8.79 -3.95
C SER A 20 26.80 -8.24 -4.40
N LYS A 21 26.49 -8.34 -5.71
CA LYS A 21 25.20 -7.93 -6.29
C LYS A 21 24.02 -8.65 -5.60
N HIS A 22 24.21 -9.88 -5.15
CA HIS A 22 23.21 -10.66 -4.43
C HIS A 22 22.93 -10.09 -3.03
N VAL A 23 23.97 -9.75 -2.26
CA VAL A 23 23.80 -9.13 -0.93
C VAL A 23 23.10 -7.78 -1.04
N ARG A 24 23.44 -6.94 -2.05
CA ARG A 24 22.71 -5.68 -2.30
C ARG A 24 21.23 -5.91 -2.58
N ARG A 25 20.86 -7.00 -3.27
CA ARG A 25 19.46 -7.36 -3.54
C ARG A 25 18.74 -7.79 -2.25
N LEU A 26 19.39 -8.58 -1.40
CA LEU A 26 18.83 -8.97 -0.08
C LEU A 26 18.63 -7.74 0.83
N MET A 27 19.59 -6.83 0.88
CA MET A 27 19.47 -5.56 1.60
C MET A 27 18.27 -4.74 1.11
N GLN A 28 18.03 -4.71 -0.20
CA GLN A 28 16.87 -4.03 -0.79
C GLN A 28 15.52 -4.72 -0.50
N GLN A 29 15.54 -6.03 -0.24
CA GLN A 29 14.36 -6.83 0.12
C GLN A 29 14.05 -6.79 1.63
N SER A 30 15.01 -6.37 2.46
CA SER A 30 14.81 -6.19 3.90
C SER A 30 13.73 -5.14 4.24
N ASN A 31 13.44 -4.21 3.30
CA ASN A 31 12.40 -3.22 3.44
C ASN A 31 11.24 -3.48 2.47
N ALA A 32 10.01 -3.49 2.99
CA ALA A 32 8.81 -3.64 2.18
C ALA A 32 8.74 -2.58 1.06
N TYR A 33 8.23 -2.96 -0.11
CA TYR A 33 8.09 -2.09 -1.29
C TYR A 33 7.37 -0.78 -0.97
N ASN A 34 6.28 -0.85 -0.19
CA ASN A 34 5.50 0.33 0.21
C ASN A 34 6.32 1.31 1.08
N THR A 35 7.17 0.80 1.97
CA THR A 35 8.09 1.62 2.78
C THR A 35 9.09 2.34 1.88
N ARG A 36 9.70 1.63 0.92
CA ARG A 36 10.63 2.22 -0.05
C ARG A 36 9.96 3.31 -0.91
N ARG A 37 8.75 3.05 -1.42
CA ARG A 37 7.96 4.01 -2.21
C ARG A 37 7.62 5.26 -1.38
N ALA A 38 7.19 5.08 -0.13
CA ALA A 38 6.88 6.19 0.78
C ALA A 38 8.13 7.04 1.08
N TYR A 39 9.25 6.40 1.44
CA TYR A 39 10.51 7.10 1.73
C TYR A 39 11.01 7.87 0.52
N LYS A 40 10.94 7.30 -0.69
CA LYS A 40 11.28 8.01 -1.92
C LYS A 40 10.54 9.33 -2.08
N SER A 41 9.22 9.29 -1.88
CA SER A 41 8.36 10.47 -2.02
C SER A 41 8.68 11.51 -0.96
N LEU A 42 8.83 11.09 0.30
CA LEU A 42 9.13 11.96 1.43
C LEU A 42 10.50 12.63 1.30
N LEU A 43 11.52 11.87 0.89
CA LEU A 43 12.87 12.40 0.64
C LEU A 43 12.88 13.40 -0.52
N LYS A 44 12.13 13.13 -1.60
CA LYS A 44 11.98 14.09 -2.70
C LYS A 44 11.36 15.40 -2.21
N GLY A 45 10.31 15.32 -1.39
CA GLY A 45 9.67 16.50 -0.79
C GLY A 45 10.62 17.28 0.11
N PHE A 46 11.37 16.58 0.97
CA PHE A 46 12.36 17.20 1.85
C PHE A 46 13.50 17.86 1.06
N ASP A 47 14.02 17.20 0.03
CA ASP A 47 15.10 17.74 -0.79
C ASP A 47 14.65 18.98 -1.59
N ALA A 48 13.43 18.97 -2.11
CA ALA A 48 12.84 20.14 -2.77
C ALA A 48 12.67 21.31 -1.78
N TRP A 49 12.13 21.04 -0.58
CA TRP A 49 11.94 22.06 0.44
C TRP A 49 13.27 22.62 0.99
N ARG A 50 14.26 21.76 1.23
CA ARG A 50 15.55 22.20 1.79
C ARG A 50 16.34 23.02 0.78
N ASN A 51 16.10 22.83 -0.52
CA ASN A 51 16.71 23.59 -1.62
C ASN A 51 18.23 23.74 -1.47
N GLY A 52 18.92 22.62 -1.29
CA GLY A 52 20.38 22.59 -1.11
C GLY A 52 20.90 22.77 0.32
N ARG A 53 20.11 23.36 1.25
CA ARG A 53 20.53 23.52 2.67
C ARG A 53 20.90 22.19 3.33
N THR A 54 21.98 22.19 4.11
CA THR A 54 22.46 21.00 4.84
C THR A 54 21.38 20.38 5.71
N ALA A 55 21.28 19.06 5.69
CA ALA A 55 20.40 18.32 6.59
C ALA A 55 21.05 18.21 7.97
N ASN A 56 20.59 19.05 8.89
CA ASN A 56 20.97 19.09 10.31
C ASN A 56 19.74 19.31 11.20
N ASP A 57 19.95 19.30 12.52
CA ASP A 57 18.86 19.34 13.50
C ASP A 57 17.93 20.55 13.32
N VAL A 58 18.50 21.73 13.05
CA VAL A 58 17.74 22.97 12.81
C VAL A 58 16.93 22.88 11.51
N SER A 59 17.54 22.45 10.41
CA SER A 59 16.87 22.33 9.12
C SER A 59 15.71 21.32 9.15
N ILE A 60 15.87 20.24 9.91
CA ILE A 60 14.86 19.19 10.06
C ILE A 60 13.72 19.69 10.95
N ALA A 61 14.02 20.38 12.06
CA ALA A 61 13.02 21.02 12.89
C ALA A 61 12.17 22.04 12.10
N ASN A 62 12.82 22.86 11.26
CA ASN A 62 12.12 23.79 10.37
C ASN A 62 11.27 23.06 9.32
N TYR A 63 11.70 21.89 8.84
CA TYR A 63 10.88 21.07 7.96
C TYR A 63 9.65 20.49 8.67
N VAL A 64 9.79 20.08 9.94
CA VAL A 64 8.67 19.64 10.77
C VAL A 64 7.63 20.77 10.90
N ALA A 65 8.06 22.00 11.21
CA ALA A 65 7.19 23.17 11.26
C ALA A 65 6.54 23.49 9.90
N HIS A 66 7.27 23.32 8.79
CA HIS A 66 6.71 23.47 7.45
C HIS A 66 5.61 22.44 7.16
N LEU A 67 5.79 21.18 7.56
CA LEU A 67 4.77 20.13 7.40
C LEU A 67 3.52 20.41 8.22
N GLU A 68 3.68 20.92 9.45
CA GLU A 68 2.59 21.41 10.29
C GLU A 68 1.82 22.55 9.63
N LYS A 69 2.52 23.61 9.19
CA LYS A 69 1.90 24.75 8.50
C LYS A 69 1.20 24.34 7.21
N SER A 70 1.66 23.27 6.56
CA SER A 70 1.04 22.70 5.37
C SER A 70 -0.15 21.76 5.66
N GLY A 71 -0.61 21.69 6.91
CA GLY A 71 -1.75 20.89 7.34
C GLY A 71 -1.53 19.38 7.23
N LYS A 72 -0.27 18.91 7.24
CA LYS A 72 0.01 17.47 7.25
C LYS A 72 -0.30 16.90 8.65
N ALA A 73 -0.48 15.58 8.72
CA ALA A 73 -0.60 14.90 10.01
C ALA A 73 0.79 14.71 10.64
N ILE A 74 0.90 14.75 11.97
CA ILE A 74 2.17 14.47 12.68
C ILE A 74 2.78 13.12 12.30
N ALA A 75 1.95 12.11 12.00
CA ALA A 75 2.43 10.81 11.52
C ALA A 75 3.26 10.94 10.23
N THR A 76 2.91 11.89 9.35
CA THR A 76 3.66 12.20 8.13
C THR A 76 5.02 12.81 8.47
N ALA A 77 5.09 13.73 9.42
CA ALA A 77 6.34 14.33 9.86
C ALA A 77 7.28 13.31 10.52
N ARG A 78 6.75 12.43 11.37
CA ARG A 78 7.50 11.32 11.96
C ARG A 78 8.02 10.35 10.88
N LEU A 79 7.20 10.04 9.87
CA LEU A 79 7.61 9.18 8.76
C LEU A 79 8.68 9.85 7.89
N ALA A 80 8.57 11.16 7.66
CA ALA A 80 9.59 11.93 6.95
C ALA A 80 10.93 11.91 7.70
N LEU A 81 10.92 12.10 9.02
CA LEU A 81 12.11 11.99 9.86
C LEU A 81 12.71 10.58 9.80
N ALA A 82 11.90 9.53 9.86
CA ALA A 82 12.36 8.15 9.69
C ALA A 82 13.04 7.94 8.33
N ALA A 83 12.48 8.49 7.25
CA ALA A 83 13.07 8.42 5.91
C ALA A 83 14.41 9.17 5.83
N ILE A 84 14.52 10.35 6.46
CA ILE A 84 15.76 11.14 6.53
C ILE A 84 16.84 10.37 7.30
N ARG A 85 16.51 9.82 8.47
CA ARG A 85 17.42 8.98 9.27
C ARG A 85 17.81 7.70 8.52
N PHE A 86 16.88 7.11 7.77
CA PHE A 86 17.16 5.95 6.93
C PHE A 86 18.20 6.31 5.86
N ARG A 87 18.01 7.43 5.15
CA ARG A 87 18.99 7.91 4.16
C ARG A 87 20.36 8.19 4.76
N ALA A 88 20.43 8.81 5.94
CA ALA A 88 21.70 9.08 6.61
C ALA A 88 22.45 7.76 6.93
N ARG A 89 21.75 6.79 7.52
CA ARG A 89 22.31 5.45 7.81
C ARG A 89 22.77 4.72 6.56
N GLU A 90 21.99 4.76 5.49
CA GLU A 90 22.37 4.14 4.21
C GLU A 90 23.64 4.76 3.62
N ASN A 91 23.91 6.04 3.88
CA ASN A 91 25.09 6.74 3.39
C ASN A 91 26.24 6.77 4.40
N ASP A 92 26.16 5.99 5.49
CA ASP A 92 27.11 6.02 6.60
C ASP A 92 27.37 7.42 7.18
N GLN A 93 26.33 8.26 7.16
CA GLN A 93 26.35 9.62 7.70
C GLN A 93 25.88 9.64 9.15
N PRO A 94 26.42 10.55 9.98
CA PRO A 94 25.93 10.74 11.33
C PRO A 94 24.44 11.11 11.30
N ARG A 95 23.75 10.77 12.39
CA ARG A 95 22.35 11.09 12.56
C ARG A 95 22.13 12.61 12.43
N PRO A 96 21.28 13.07 11.49
CA PRO A 96 21.21 14.50 11.16
C PRO A 96 20.26 15.27 12.09
N ASP A 97 19.49 14.60 12.95
CA ASP A 97 18.53 15.20 13.88
C ASP A 97 19.01 15.10 15.34
N GLY A 98 18.49 15.97 16.19
CA GLY A 98 18.88 16.12 17.58
C GLY A 98 17.75 16.70 18.47
N PRO A 99 18.10 17.34 19.60
CA PRO A 99 17.13 17.83 20.58
C PRO A 99 16.12 18.85 20.03
N ILE A 100 16.51 19.66 19.03
CA ILE A 100 15.63 20.69 18.47
C ILE A 100 14.50 20.03 17.68
N THR A 101 14.84 19.06 16.82
CA THR A 101 13.85 18.26 16.09
C THR A 101 12.93 17.50 17.04
N ALA A 102 13.48 16.94 18.13
CA ALA A 102 12.68 16.24 19.14
C ALA A 102 11.64 17.16 19.78
N LYS A 103 12.05 18.35 20.25
CA LYS A 103 11.13 19.35 20.83
C LYS A 103 10.11 19.87 19.82
N ALA A 104 10.50 20.08 18.56
CA ALA A 104 9.57 20.49 17.50
C ALA A 104 8.47 19.43 17.29
N LEU A 105 8.82 18.15 17.26
CA LEU A 105 7.85 17.05 17.16
C LEU A 105 6.95 16.91 18.39
N GLU A 106 7.47 17.18 19.59
CA GLU A 106 6.66 17.23 20.82
C GLU A 106 5.63 18.35 20.76
N GLY A 107 6.05 19.57 20.36
CA GLY A 107 5.18 20.73 20.18
C GLY A 107 4.08 20.47 19.16
N TYR A 108 4.46 19.97 17.98
CA TYR A 108 3.52 19.57 16.94
C TYR A 108 2.57 18.45 17.42
N GLY A 109 3.04 17.55 18.28
CA GLY A 109 2.19 16.52 18.88
C GLY A 109 1.08 17.10 19.75
N ARG A 110 1.35 18.19 20.47
CA ARG A 110 0.37 18.87 21.32
C ARG A 110 -0.65 19.65 20.50
N SER A 111 -0.21 20.39 19.47
CA SER A 111 -1.10 21.13 18.57
C SER A 111 -1.96 20.18 17.71
N SER A 112 -1.39 19.05 17.27
CA SER A 112 -2.06 18.10 16.38
C SER A 112 -3.11 17.21 17.06
N ARG A 113 -3.18 17.14 18.40
CA ARG A 113 -4.23 16.37 19.12
C ARG A 113 -5.65 16.82 18.72
N ASN A 114 -5.81 18.06 18.26
CA ASN A 114 -7.08 18.61 17.78
C ASN A 114 -7.26 18.57 16.25
N GLN A 115 -6.26 18.09 15.48
CA GLN A 115 -6.26 18.13 14.00
C GLN A 115 -6.20 16.75 13.34
N GLY A 116 -6.23 15.67 14.12
CA GLY A 116 -6.29 14.32 13.56
C GLY A 116 -7.57 14.13 12.77
N ARG A 117 -7.46 13.90 11.46
CA ARG A 117 -8.51 13.17 10.73
C ARG A 117 -8.58 11.81 11.42
N GLY A 118 -9.61 11.60 12.24
CA GLY A 118 -9.83 10.36 12.97
C GLY A 118 -9.75 9.14 12.05
N GLN A 119 -9.64 7.96 12.63
CA GLN A 119 -9.73 6.73 11.85
C GLN A 119 -11.03 6.77 11.03
N VAL A 120 -10.90 6.71 9.70
CA VAL A 120 -12.07 6.59 8.83
C VAL A 120 -12.73 5.26 9.19
N LEU A 121 -14.03 5.30 9.49
CA LEU A 121 -14.81 4.11 9.76
C LEU A 121 -14.66 3.15 8.57
N GLY A 122 -14.37 1.88 8.87
CA GLY A 122 -14.35 0.83 7.86
C GLY A 122 -15.75 0.63 7.28
N VAL A 123 -15.82 0.09 6.06
CA VAL A 123 -17.09 -0.35 5.49
C VAL A 123 -17.58 -1.54 6.32
N GLY A 124 -18.76 -1.40 6.94
CA GLY A 124 -19.41 -2.49 7.67
C GLY A 124 -19.97 -3.55 6.73
N TRP A 125 -20.24 -4.75 7.25
CA TRP A 125 -20.76 -5.86 6.45
C TRP A 125 -22.11 -5.55 5.78
N GLU A 126 -23.03 -4.87 6.46
CA GLU A 126 -24.31 -4.43 5.88
C GLU A 126 -24.11 -3.44 4.72
N GLN A 127 -23.20 -2.48 4.91
CA GLN A 127 -22.86 -1.51 3.87
C GLN A 127 -22.21 -2.21 2.66
N ALA A 128 -21.32 -3.18 2.89
CA ALA A 128 -20.69 -3.94 1.82
C ALA A 128 -21.71 -4.81 1.05
N ASP A 129 -22.67 -5.40 1.74
CA ASP A 129 -23.75 -6.17 1.12
C ASP A 129 -24.66 -5.25 0.26
N GLU A 130 -24.96 -4.03 0.72
CA GLU A 130 -25.71 -3.04 -0.07
C GLU A 130 -24.91 -2.55 -1.28
N MET A 131 -23.64 -2.22 -1.10
CA MET A 131 -22.72 -1.87 -2.19
C MET A 131 -22.67 -2.95 -3.27
N THR A 132 -22.64 -4.22 -2.85
CA THR A 132 -22.65 -5.37 -3.74
C THR A 132 -23.94 -5.44 -4.54
N ARG A 133 -25.11 -5.29 -3.88
CA ARG A 133 -26.42 -5.28 -4.56
C ARG A 133 -26.56 -4.14 -5.55
N LEU A 134 -26.09 -2.94 -5.20
CA LEU A 134 -26.11 -1.78 -6.09
C LEU A 134 -25.24 -2.01 -7.34
N ALA A 135 -24.05 -2.60 -7.16
CA ALA A 135 -23.19 -2.99 -8.29
C ALA A 135 -23.84 -4.05 -9.19
N GLU A 136 -24.51 -5.05 -8.61
CA GLU A 136 -25.27 -6.06 -9.37
C GLU A 136 -26.42 -5.44 -10.17
N ARG A 137 -27.15 -4.49 -9.58
CA ARG A 137 -28.26 -3.78 -10.24
C ARG A 137 -27.81 -2.92 -11.42
N GLU A 138 -26.66 -2.26 -11.33
CA GLU A 138 -26.08 -1.55 -12.47
C GLU A 138 -25.78 -2.52 -13.63
N GLY A 139 -25.38 -3.76 -13.29
CA GLY A 139 -25.18 -4.82 -14.25
C GLY A 139 -23.99 -4.60 -15.18
N GLY A 140 -23.98 -5.37 -16.27
CA GLY A 140 -22.87 -5.42 -17.21
C GLY A 140 -21.56 -5.94 -16.59
N LEU A 141 -20.50 -5.95 -17.40
CA LEU A 141 -19.18 -6.46 -16.98
C LEU A 141 -18.60 -5.74 -15.76
N ARG A 142 -18.83 -4.42 -15.65
CA ARG A 142 -18.31 -3.62 -14.52
C ARG A 142 -19.08 -3.88 -13.24
N GLY A 143 -20.41 -3.94 -13.31
CA GLY A 143 -21.25 -4.24 -12.14
C GLY A 143 -20.94 -5.63 -11.58
N LEU A 144 -20.86 -6.65 -12.44
CA LEU A 144 -20.50 -8.01 -12.03
C LEU A 144 -19.12 -8.10 -11.37
N ARG A 145 -18.11 -7.45 -11.97
CA ARG A 145 -16.76 -7.39 -11.40
C ARG A 145 -16.76 -6.69 -10.05
N ASP A 146 -17.38 -5.52 -9.96
CA ASP A 146 -17.36 -4.70 -8.76
C ASP A 146 -18.11 -5.40 -7.61
N ALA A 147 -19.25 -6.03 -7.90
CA ALA A 147 -20.00 -6.84 -6.95
C ALA A 147 -19.17 -8.02 -6.42
N ALA A 148 -18.53 -8.80 -7.30
CA ALA A 148 -17.66 -9.90 -6.90
C ALA A 148 -16.47 -9.41 -6.05
N LEU A 149 -15.84 -8.30 -6.45
CA LEU A 149 -14.71 -7.70 -5.74
C LEU A 149 -15.09 -7.25 -4.32
N ILE A 150 -16.20 -6.54 -4.18
CA ILE A 150 -16.66 -6.03 -2.87
C ILE A 150 -17.06 -7.20 -1.96
N ALA A 151 -17.77 -8.20 -2.49
CA ALA A 151 -18.17 -9.37 -1.72
C ALA A 151 -16.96 -10.18 -1.21
N VAL A 152 -15.97 -10.45 -2.06
CA VAL A 152 -14.72 -11.13 -1.67
C VAL A 152 -13.95 -10.31 -0.62
N MET A 153 -13.87 -9.00 -0.80
CA MET A 153 -13.23 -8.11 0.18
C MET A 153 -13.92 -8.13 1.53
N SER A 154 -15.26 -8.14 1.54
CA SER A 154 -16.05 -8.15 2.76
C SER A 154 -15.89 -9.46 3.52
N ASP A 155 -16.02 -10.60 2.84
CA ASP A 155 -15.92 -11.93 3.46
C ASP A 155 -14.54 -12.20 4.04
N GLY A 156 -13.49 -11.83 3.30
CA GLY A 156 -12.09 -12.01 3.72
C GLY A 156 -11.54 -10.88 4.60
N LEU A 157 -12.33 -9.82 4.89
CA LEU A 157 -11.86 -8.60 5.55
C LEU A 157 -10.56 -8.02 4.92
N LEU A 158 -10.50 -8.09 3.59
CA LEU A 158 -9.28 -7.85 2.84
C LEU A 158 -8.94 -6.36 2.77
N ARG A 159 -7.64 -6.08 2.82
CA ARG A 159 -7.14 -4.78 2.38
C ARG A 159 -7.26 -4.68 0.87
N ILE A 160 -7.48 -3.45 0.38
CA ILE A 160 -7.52 -3.12 -1.06
C ILE A 160 -6.30 -3.69 -1.83
N SER A 161 -5.12 -3.70 -1.22
CA SER A 161 -3.91 -4.27 -1.85
C SER A 161 -3.90 -5.79 -1.91
N GLU A 162 -4.54 -6.46 -0.97
CA GLU A 162 -4.68 -7.93 -0.97
C GLU A 162 -5.70 -8.31 -2.05
N ALA A 163 -6.84 -7.60 -2.13
CA ALA A 163 -7.85 -7.81 -3.17
C ALA A 163 -7.33 -7.58 -4.60
N ALA A 164 -6.47 -6.57 -4.80
CA ALA A 164 -5.81 -6.31 -6.08
C ALA A 164 -4.81 -7.40 -6.49
N GLY A 165 -4.41 -8.29 -5.58
CA GLY A 165 -3.46 -9.37 -5.85
C GLY A 165 -4.08 -10.74 -6.02
N ILE A 166 -5.41 -10.87 -5.94
CA ILE A 166 -6.09 -12.18 -6.00
C ILE A 166 -5.98 -12.75 -7.42
N GLU A 167 -5.50 -13.98 -7.51
CA GLU A 167 -5.52 -14.80 -8.71
C GLU A 167 -6.68 -15.80 -8.65
N TYR A 168 -7.11 -16.30 -9.80
CA TYR A 168 -8.22 -17.26 -9.90
C TYR A 168 -7.91 -18.55 -9.13
N GLU A 169 -6.65 -18.97 -9.17
CA GLU A 169 -6.08 -20.15 -8.53
C GLU A 169 -6.06 -20.06 -7.00
N ASP A 170 -6.14 -18.84 -6.45
CA ASP A 170 -6.18 -18.64 -5.00
C ASP A 170 -7.54 -19.05 -4.40
N ILE A 171 -8.58 -19.20 -5.23
CA ILE A 171 -9.94 -19.50 -4.79
C ILE A 171 -10.30 -20.96 -5.06
N ASN A 172 -10.72 -21.66 -3.99
CA ASN A 172 -11.20 -23.03 -4.06
C ASN A 172 -12.68 -23.10 -3.68
N LEU A 173 -13.51 -23.65 -4.56
CA LEU A 173 -14.93 -23.94 -4.30
C LEU A 173 -15.03 -25.23 -3.46
N THR A 174 -15.90 -25.22 -2.46
CA THR A 174 -16.23 -26.40 -1.64
C THR A 174 -17.58 -26.98 -2.05
N GLU A 175 -17.84 -28.23 -1.66
CA GLU A 175 -19.06 -28.97 -2.04
C GLU A 175 -20.36 -28.30 -1.58
N ASP A 176 -20.33 -27.60 -0.45
CA ASP A 176 -21.47 -26.83 0.08
C ASP A 176 -21.71 -25.49 -0.65
N GLY A 177 -20.96 -25.22 -1.72
CA GLY A 177 -21.03 -24.01 -2.53
C GLY A 177 -20.32 -22.81 -1.90
N THR A 178 -19.71 -22.96 -0.72
CA THR A 178 -18.85 -21.93 -0.12
C THR A 178 -17.45 -21.97 -0.75
N GLY A 179 -16.56 -21.08 -0.33
CA GLY A 179 -15.22 -21.03 -0.89
C GLY A 179 -14.14 -20.76 0.14
N ARG A 180 -12.90 -21.04 -0.27
CA ARG A 180 -11.70 -20.73 0.48
C ARG A 180 -10.75 -19.91 -0.39
N LEU A 181 -10.32 -18.75 0.11
CA LEU A 181 -9.35 -17.87 -0.53
C LEU A 181 -8.02 -17.97 0.18
N LEU A 182 -6.96 -18.31 -0.55
CA LEU A 182 -5.59 -18.22 -0.07
C LEU A 182 -5.05 -16.80 -0.28
N VAL A 183 -4.71 -16.10 0.80
CA VAL A 183 -4.02 -14.81 0.72
C VAL A 183 -2.54 -15.03 0.99
N ALA A 184 -1.74 -15.17 -0.07
CA ALA A 184 -0.32 -15.52 0.03
C ALA A 184 0.57 -14.45 0.70
N ARG A 185 0.14 -13.17 0.72
CA ARG A 185 0.85 -12.08 1.41
C ARG A 185 -0.12 -11.15 2.10
N SER A 186 -0.11 -11.15 3.43
CA SER A 186 -0.76 -10.11 4.22
C SER A 186 0.25 -9.07 4.71
N LYS A 187 -0.24 -7.88 5.08
CA LYS A 187 0.60 -6.80 5.64
C LYS A 187 1.45 -7.25 6.86
N ASN A 188 0.98 -8.23 7.63
CA ASN A 188 1.64 -8.71 8.84
C ASN A 188 2.34 -10.06 8.66
N ASP A 189 2.21 -10.71 7.49
CA ASP A 189 2.87 -11.98 7.20
C ASP A 189 4.22 -11.74 6.55
N GLN A 190 5.20 -11.38 7.37
CA GLN A 190 6.59 -11.17 6.94
C GLN A 190 7.27 -12.48 6.49
N THR A 191 6.67 -13.63 6.82
CA THR A 191 7.18 -14.98 6.51
C THR A 191 6.54 -15.62 5.28
N GLY A 192 5.45 -15.05 4.75
CA GLY A 192 4.75 -15.56 3.56
C GLY A 192 4.04 -16.90 3.77
N ARG A 193 3.60 -17.22 4.99
CA ARG A 193 2.83 -18.44 5.28
C ARG A 193 1.44 -18.43 4.64
N GLY A 194 0.95 -17.25 4.28
CA GLY A 194 -0.39 -17.04 3.78
C GLY A 194 -1.47 -17.23 4.84
N SER A 195 -2.72 -16.93 4.49
CA SER A 195 -3.88 -17.23 5.34
C SER A 195 -5.03 -17.70 4.48
N MET A 196 -5.73 -18.74 4.94
CA MET A 196 -6.92 -19.25 4.28
C MET A 196 -8.16 -18.55 4.85
N LEU A 197 -8.94 -17.92 3.99
CA LEU A 197 -10.11 -17.12 4.35
C LEU A 197 -11.38 -17.76 3.81
N TYR A 198 -12.46 -17.64 4.57
CA TYR A 198 -13.78 -18.15 4.18
C TYR A 198 -14.48 -17.18 3.23
N LEU A 199 -15.13 -17.72 2.20
CA LEU A 199 -16.03 -16.99 1.30
C LEU A 199 -17.43 -17.61 1.35
N ARG A 200 -18.45 -16.77 1.52
CA ARG A 200 -19.87 -17.17 1.51
C ARG A 200 -20.26 -17.75 0.15
N ALA A 201 -21.25 -18.63 0.12
CA ALA A 201 -21.77 -19.19 -1.13
C ALA A 201 -22.36 -18.12 -2.08
N CYS A 202 -22.92 -17.02 -1.56
CA CYS A 202 -23.36 -15.90 -2.37
C CYS A 202 -22.18 -15.15 -3.02
N THR A 203 -21.04 -15.04 -2.34
CA THR A 203 -19.80 -14.47 -2.87
C THR A 203 -19.22 -15.36 -3.95
N MET A 204 -19.18 -16.67 -3.74
CA MET A 204 -18.74 -17.64 -4.75
C MET A 204 -19.58 -17.58 -6.02
N ARG A 205 -20.92 -17.46 -5.92
CA ARG A 205 -21.78 -17.26 -7.09
C ARG A 205 -21.43 -16.00 -7.88
N ARG A 206 -21.08 -14.90 -7.21
CA ARG A 206 -20.65 -13.65 -7.86
C ARG A 206 -19.30 -13.79 -8.54
N VAL A 207 -18.35 -14.44 -7.87
CA VAL A 207 -17.04 -14.76 -8.45
C VAL A 207 -17.21 -15.60 -9.71
N SER A 208 -18.02 -16.66 -9.66
CA SER A 208 -18.31 -17.50 -10.82
C SER A 208 -18.99 -16.73 -11.95
N ALA A 209 -19.98 -15.89 -11.64
CA ALA A 209 -20.66 -15.05 -12.64
C ALA A 209 -19.67 -14.09 -13.34
N TRP A 210 -18.80 -13.44 -12.57
CA TRP A 210 -17.75 -12.59 -13.12
C TRP A 210 -16.76 -13.39 -13.97
N ALA A 211 -16.21 -14.49 -13.44
CA ALA A 211 -15.22 -15.31 -14.12
C ALA A 211 -15.74 -15.85 -15.47
N ASN A 212 -16.98 -16.34 -15.49
CA ASN A 212 -17.61 -16.89 -16.70
C ASN A 212 -17.82 -15.82 -17.79
N VAL A 213 -18.36 -14.66 -17.43
CA VAL A 213 -18.64 -13.59 -18.43
C VAL A 213 -17.33 -12.92 -18.90
N SER A 214 -16.29 -12.92 -18.06
CA SER A 214 -14.98 -12.35 -18.40
C SER A 214 -14.01 -13.32 -19.06
N GLY A 215 -14.32 -14.62 -19.08
CA GLY A 215 -13.44 -15.68 -19.60
C GLY A 215 -12.17 -15.89 -18.77
N ILE A 216 -12.22 -15.58 -17.47
CA ILE A 216 -11.08 -15.69 -16.57
C ILE A 216 -11.09 -17.07 -15.91
N HIS A 217 -10.13 -17.91 -16.28
CA HIS A 217 -9.92 -19.23 -15.67
C HIS A 217 -8.48 -19.46 -15.17
N ALA A 218 -7.65 -18.41 -15.21
CA ALA A 218 -6.27 -18.42 -14.71
C ALA A 218 -5.75 -16.99 -14.50
N GLY A 219 -4.81 -16.81 -13.58
CA GLY A 219 -4.15 -15.54 -13.29
C GLY A 219 -5.06 -14.50 -12.61
N PRO A 220 -4.80 -13.19 -12.77
CA PRO A 220 -5.49 -12.15 -12.00
C PRO A 220 -7.01 -12.22 -12.12
N LEU A 221 -7.70 -12.37 -10.99
CA LEU A 221 -9.15 -12.52 -10.98
C LEU A 221 -9.85 -11.20 -11.31
N PHE A 222 -9.39 -10.10 -10.72
CA PHE A 222 -9.99 -8.78 -10.93
C PHE A 222 -9.18 -7.97 -11.92
N ARG A 223 -9.74 -7.80 -13.12
CA ARG A 223 -9.08 -7.12 -14.24
C ARG A 223 -9.80 -5.82 -14.63
N ARG A 224 -9.08 -4.94 -15.33
CA ARG A 224 -9.66 -3.73 -15.88
C ARG A 224 -10.66 -4.08 -16.98
N VAL A 225 -11.84 -3.47 -16.94
CA VAL A 225 -12.80 -3.47 -18.05
C VAL A 225 -12.64 -2.15 -18.82
N GLY A 226 -12.23 -2.24 -20.08
CA GLY A 226 -11.99 -1.13 -20.99
C GLY A 226 -13.27 -0.50 -21.56
N LYS A 227 -13.12 0.35 -22.58
CA LYS A 227 -14.25 0.82 -23.39
C LYS A 227 -14.69 -0.33 -24.31
N GLY A 228 -16.00 -0.44 -24.57
CA GLY A 228 -16.54 -1.53 -25.40
C GLY A 228 -16.58 -2.90 -24.73
N GLY A 229 -16.41 -2.99 -23.40
CA GLY A 229 -16.52 -4.25 -22.67
C GLY A 229 -15.27 -5.15 -22.74
N ILE A 230 -14.16 -4.67 -23.28
CA ILE A 230 -12.95 -5.49 -23.39
C ILE A 230 -12.31 -5.68 -22.00
N VAL A 231 -12.14 -6.93 -21.57
CA VAL A 231 -11.45 -7.28 -20.32
C VAL A 231 -9.94 -7.35 -20.59
N GLY A 232 -9.15 -6.61 -19.80
CA GLY A 232 -7.70 -6.64 -19.89
C GLY A 232 -7.09 -7.92 -19.32
N THR A 233 -5.76 -8.02 -19.35
CA THR A 233 -5.00 -9.17 -18.83
C THR A 233 -4.34 -8.90 -17.48
N ALA A 234 -4.00 -7.64 -17.21
CA ALA A 234 -3.36 -7.23 -15.96
C ALA A 234 -4.37 -7.09 -14.81
N SER A 235 -3.90 -7.35 -13.59
CA SER A 235 -4.67 -7.08 -12.38
C SER A 235 -5.04 -5.61 -12.24
N LEU A 236 -6.14 -5.33 -11.54
CA LEU A 236 -6.47 -3.98 -11.09
C LEU A 236 -5.36 -3.39 -10.22
N SER A 237 -5.08 -2.10 -10.41
CA SER A 237 -4.21 -1.39 -9.47
C SER A 237 -4.92 -1.17 -8.13
N VAL A 238 -4.14 -1.02 -7.05
CA VAL A 238 -4.66 -0.66 -5.72
C VAL A 238 -5.49 0.62 -5.78
N GLU A 239 -5.08 1.59 -6.59
CA GLU A 239 -5.82 2.83 -6.81
C GLU A 239 -7.17 2.59 -7.51
N SER A 240 -7.24 1.63 -8.43
CA SER A 240 -8.49 1.27 -9.12
C SER A 240 -9.47 0.56 -8.18
N VAL A 241 -8.99 -0.41 -7.39
CA VAL A 241 -9.82 -1.07 -6.37
C VAL A 241 -10.36 -0.05 -5.36
N ARG A 242 -9.52 0.90 -4.92
CA ARG A 242 -9.95 1.99 -4.04
C ARG A 242 -11.07 2.82 -4.67
N ALA A 243 -10.92 3.21 -5.94
CA ALA A 243 -11.91 4.00 -6.64
C ALA A 243 -13.25 3.25 -6.80
N ILE A 244 -13.21 1.94 -7.03
CA ILE A 244 -14.41 1.08 -7.06
C ILE A 244 -15.11 1.09 -5.69
N VAL A 245 -14.39 0.80 -4.62
CA VAL A 245 -14.97 0.80 -3.25
C VAL A 245 -15.57 2.17 -2.92
N GLN A 246 -14.87 3.26 -3.24
CA GLN A 246 -15.37 4.63 -3.00
C GLN A 246 -16.55 5.04 -3.88
N ARG A 247 -16.71 4.42 -5.06
CA ARG A 247 -17.85 4.66 -5.94
C ARG A 247 -19.13 4.14 -5.29
N TRP A 248 -19.06 2.94 -4.70
CA TRP A 248 -20.21 2.24 -4.17
C TRP A 248 -20.52 2.59 -2.71
N ALA A 249 -19.53 3.04 -1.93
CA ALA A 249 -19.72 3.42 -0.52
C ALA A 249 -20.43 4.77 -0.32
N ARG A 250 -21.18 5.26 -1.31
CA ARG A 250 -21.85 6.57 -1.32
C ARG A 250 -23.29 6.49 -0.88
#